data_AF-A0A9P5N769-F1
#
_entry.id   AF-A0A9P5N769-F1
#
_cell.length_a   1.000
_cell.length_b   1.000
_cell.length_c   1.000
_cell.angle_alpha   90.00
_cell.angle_beta   90.00
_cell.angle_gamma   90.00
#
_symmetry.space_group_name_H-M   'P 1'
#
loop_
_entity.id
_entity.type
_entity.pdbx_description
1 polymer ?
#
loop_
_entity_poly.entity_id
_entity_poly.type
_entity_poly.pdbx_seq_one_letter_code
_entity_poly.pdbx_strand_id
1 'polypeptide(L)'
;MDVENPDFVQDEALPVLNRTPSPGDGEGGPHIPDPSHVDRVYHPKLTGQICDENSNDILPDTPPPAHDLDQGPDNWTPYKSQLEFEVADFLYRRNQMSAGDINFILGLWAASLAVHGDQLLSPQRGFVHT
;
A
#
# COMPACT_ATOMS: atom_id res chain seq x y z
N MET A 1 32.60 12.41 -9.68
CA MET A 1 32.49 10.94 -9.91
C MET A 1 31.11 10.58 -9.43
N ASP A 2 30.16 10.95 -10.26
CA ASP A 2 28.75 10.82 -10.03
C ASP A 2 28.40 9.43 -10.55
N VAL A 3 28.21 8.51 -9.61
CA VAL A 3 27.72 7.18 -9.95
C VAL A 3 26.21 7.30 -10.03
N GLU A 4 25.73 7.48 -11.26
CA GLU A 4 24.34 7.20 -11.63
C GLU A 4 23.96 5.82 -11.10
N ASN A 5 22.80 5.75 -10.44
CA ASN A 5 22.14 4.51 -10.11
C ASN A 5 21.31 4.08 -11.32
N PRO A 6 21.69 3.04 -12.08
CA PRO A 6 20.82 2.46 -13.09
C PRO A 6 19.85 1.48 -12.41
N ASP A 7 18.71 1.26 -13.05
CA ASP A 7 17.67 0.27 -12.68
C ASP A 7 16.54 0.74 -11.75
N PHE A 8 16.07 1.98 -11.94
CA PHE A 8 14.63 2.22 -11.84
C PHE A 8 13.97 1.69 -13.11
N VAL A 9 13.61 0.41 -13.11
CA VAL A 9 12.79 -0.20 -14.16
C VAL A 9 11.48 0.58 -14.23
N GLN A 10 11.34 1.35 -15.30
CA GLN A 10 10.10 1.96 -15.75
C GLN A 10 9.20 0.88 -16.34
N ASP A 11 8.50 0.15 -15.48
CA ASP A 11 7.32 -0.66 -15.83
C ASP A 11 6.15 0.06 -15.15
N GLU A 12 5.16 0.64 -15.80
CA GLU A 12 4.58 0.37 -17.11
C GLU A 12 4.06 1.71 -17.62
N ALA A 13 4.41 2.07 -18.86
CA ALA A 13 3.64 3.06 -19.59
C ALA A 13 2.20 2.54 -19.66
N LEU A 14 1.28 3.14 -18.92
CA LEU A 14 -0.15 2.90 -19.12
C LEU A 14 -0.41 3.02 -20.62
N PRO A 15 -1.08 2.04 -21.25
CA PRO A 15 -1.38 2.15 -22.67
C PRO A 15 -2.09 3.48 -22.86
N VAL A 16 -1.54 4.32 -23.72
CA VAL A 16 -2.22 5.52 -24.22
C VAL A 16 -3.54 5.01 -24.78
N LEU A 17 -4.60 5.03 -23.97
CA LEU A 17 -5.92 4.58 -24.40
C LEU A 17 -6.26 5.46 -25.59
N ASN A 18 -6.38 4.79 -26.73
CA ASN A 18 -6.69 5.35 -28.04
C ASN A 18 -7.64 6.54 -27.89
N ARG A 19 -7.13 7.74 -28.14
CA ARG A 19 -7.96 8.94 -28.27
C ARG A 19 -8.80 8.74 -29.54
N THR A 20 -9.99 8.18 -29.39
CA THR A 20 -10.99 8.16 -30.46
C THR A 20 -11.28 9.62 -30.81
N PRO A 21 -11.04 10.09 -32.05
CA PRO A 21 -11.54 11.39 -32.45
C PRO A 21 -13.07 11.29 -32.45
N SER A 22 -13.72 12.02 -31.55
CA SER A 22 -15.18 12.15 -31.60
C SER A 22 -15.53 12.94 -32.87
N PRO A 23 -16.41 12.44 -33.75
CA PRO A 23 -16.78 13.16 -34.96
C PRO A 23 -17.69 14.33 -34.57
N GLY A 24 -17.15 15.53 -34.67
CA GLY A 24 -17.87 16.76 -34.30
C GLY A 24 -16.97 17.97 -34.45
N ASP A 25 -16.63 18.31 -35.69
CA ASP A 25 -16.04 19.59 -36.02
C ASP A 25 -17.05 20.69 -35.69
N GLY A 26 -16.73 21.49 -34.67
CA GLY A 26 -17.49 22.68 -34.30
C GLY A 26 -16.61 23.56 -33.44
N GLU A 27 -16.19 24.69 -33.99
CA GLU A 27 -15.39 25.72 -33.36
C GLU A 27 -15.88 26.05 -31.94
N GLY A 28 -15.06 25.76 -30.94
CA GLY A 28 -15.27 26.14 -29.55
C GLY A 28 -13.95 26.64 -28.99
N GLY A 29 -13.94 27.85 -28.42
CA GLY A 29 -12.75 28.52 -27.89
C GLY A 29 -12.02 27.74 -26.79
N PRO A 30 -10.98 28.33 -26.17
CA PRO A 30 -10.19 27.64 -25.14
C PRO A 30 -11.11 27.04 -24.08
N HIS A 31 -11.11 25.70 -23.98
CA HIS A 31 -11.81 24.97 -22.94
C HIS A 31 -11.15 25.34 -21.61
N ILE A 32 -11.64 26.40 -20.97
CA ILE A 32 -11.29 26.72 -19.60
C ILE A 32 -11.82 25.53 -18.79
N PRO A 33 -10.95 24.70 -18.17
CA PRO A 33 -11.41 23.60 -17.36
C PRO A 33 -12.31 24.19 -16.27
N ASP A 34 -13.56 23.75 -16.25
CA ASP A 34 -14.50 24.10 -15.20
C ASP A 34 -13.88 23.64 -13.87
N PRO A 35 -13.62 24.56 -12.91
CA PRO A 35 -13.03 24.21 -11.64
C PRO A 35 -13.92 23.26 -10.80
N SER A 36 -15.13 22.95 -11.26
CA SER A 36 -16.03 21.97 -10.64
C SER A 36 -15.91 20.53 -11.20
N HIS A 37 -15.13 20.28 -12.25
CA HIS A 37 -14.99 18.92 -12.80
C HIS A 37 -13.97 18.09 -12.00
N VAL A 38 -14.46 17.17 -11.17
CA VAL A 38 -13.63 16.20 -10.44
C VAL A 38 -13.59 14.89 -11.23
N ASP A 39 -12.46 14.61 -11.90
CA ASP A 39 -12.22 13.31 -12.51
C ASP A 39 -11.94 12.27 -11.42
N ARG A 40 -12.78 11.22 -11.35
CA ARG A 40 -12.59 10.08 -10.45
C ARG A 40 -12.07 8.89 -11.24
N VAL A 41 -10.83 8.48 -10.94
CA VAL A 41 -10.24 7.24 -11.47
C VAL A 41 -10.47 6.12 -10.46
N TYR A 42 -11.18 5.06 -10.88
CA TYR A 42 -11.42 3.88 -10.06
C TYR A 42 -10.39 2.80 -10.39
N HIS A 43 -9.74 2.24 -9.38
CA HIS A 43 -8.81 1.13 -9.58
C HIS A 43 -9.57 -0.21 -9.56
N PRO A 44 -9.35 -1.14 -10.52
CA PRO A 44 -10.16 -2.37 -10.64
C PRO A 44 -10.15 -3.28 -9.41
N LYS A 45 -9.11 -3.15 -8.56
CA LYS A 45 -8.88 -4.00 -7.38
C LYS A 45 -8.97 -3.27 -6.05
N LEU A 46 -8.97 -1.94 -6.04
CA LEU A 46 -9.10 -1.15 -4.80
C LEU A 46 -10.51 -0.61 -4.76
N THR A 47 -11.46 -1.51 -4.50
CA THR A 47 -12.90 -1.19 -4.47
C THR A 47 -13.27 -0.30 -3.29
N GLY A 48 -12.47 -0.29 -2.22
CA GLY A 48 -12.74 0.47 -1.00
C GLY A 48 -13.98 -0.04 -0.25
N GLN A 49 -14.37 -1.29 -0.46
CA GLN A 49 -15.43 -1.93 0.31
C GLN A 49 -15.05 -1.98 1.79
N ILE A 50 -16.04 -1.80 2.65
CA ILE A 50 -15.84 -1.88 4.10
C ILE A 50 -15.64 -3.36 4.43
N CYS A 51 -14.55 -3.68 5.13
CA CYS A 51 -14.20 -5.05 5.50
C CYS A 51 -13.84 -5.14 7.00
N ASP A 52 -13.96 -6.34 7.56
CA ASP A 52 -13.50 -6.68 8.92
C ASP A 52 -11.99 -7.02 8.95
N GLU A 53 -11.47 -7.35 10.14
CA GLU A 53 -10.05 -7.72 10.37
C GLU A 53 -9.61 -8.99 9.62
N ASN A 54 -10.55 -9.82 9.18
CA ASN A 54 -10.29 -11.02 8.40
C ASN A 54 -10.47 -10.77 6.89
N SER A 55 -10.62 -9.51 6.46
CA SER A 55 -10.86 -9.10 5.07
C SER A 55 -12.20 -9.61 4.51
N ASN A 56 -13.20 -9.86 5.35
CA ASN A 56 -14.55 -10.13 4.89
C ASN A 56 -15.33 -8.82 4.74
N ASP A 57 -16.08 -8.68 3.66
CA ASP A 57 -16.97 -7.53 3.46
C ASP A 57 -18.02 -7.44 4.57
N ILE A 58 -18.20 -6.25 5.13
CA ILE A 58 -19.26 -5.96 6.09
C ILE A 58 -20.35 -5.10 5.47
N LEU A 59 -21.57 -5.21 6.00
CA LEU A 59 -22.71 -4.45 5.51
C LEU A 59 -22.48 -2.94 5.72
N PRO A 60 -22.84 -2.07 4.76
CA PRO A 60 -22.61 -0.63 4.86
C PRO A 60 -23.19 0.05 6.12
N ASP A 61 -24.30 -0.49 6.64
CA ASP A 61 -24.99 0.06 7.82
C ASP A 61 -24.49 -0.54 9.16
N THR A 62 -23.40 -1.31 9.13
CA THR A 62 -22.81 -1.87 10.35
C THR A 62 -22.20 -0.72 11.18
N PRO A 63 -22.63 -0.51 12.44
CA PRO A 63 -22.03 0.52 13.28
C PRO A 63 -20.54 0.22 13.49
N PRO A 64 -19.67 1.25 13.50
CA PRO A 64 -18.26 1.06 13.82
C PRO A 64 -18.09 0.38 15.20
N PRO A 65 -17.03 -0.42 15.39
CA PRO A 65 -16.68 -0.93 16.71
C PRO A 65 -16.56 0.22 17.72
N ALA A 66 -16.96 -0.05 18.97
CA ALA A 66 -16.80 0.92 20.04
C ALA A 66 -15.31 1.29 20.17
N HIS A 67 -15.00 2.57 20.06
CA HIS A 67 -13.65 3.08 20.28
C HIS A 67 -13.48 3.33 21.77
N ASP A 68 -12.52 2.67 22.42
CA ASP A 68 -12.15 3.00 23.79
C ASP A 68 -11.56 4.42 23.78
N LEU A 69 -12.25 5.37 24.42
CA LEU A 69 -11.91 6.79 24.35
C LEU A 69 -10.73 7.18 25.25
N ASP A 70 -10.28 6.29 26.13
CA ASP A 70 -9.29 6.58 27.17
C ASP A 70 -8.19 5.50 27.21
N GLN A 71 -7.36 5.46 26.17
CA GLN A 71 -6.28 4.47 26.09
C GLN A 71 -4.92 5.02 26.59
N GLY A 72 -4.90 6.26 27.10
CA GLY A 72 -3.69 6.87 27.64
C GLY A 72 -2.62 7.22 26.58
N PRO A 73 -1.52 7.87 26.99
CA PRO A 73 -0.47 8.35 26.07
C PRO A 73 0.35 7.23 25.42
N ASP A 74 0.30 6.02 25.97
CA ASP A 74 1.07 4.86 25.49
C ASP A 74 0.25 3.92 24.60
N ASN A 75 -0.94 4.35 24.19
CA ASN A 75 -1.76 3.57 23.27
C ASN A 75 -1.38 3.82 21.82
N TRP A 76 -0.75 2.79 21.24
CA TRP A 76 -0.33 2.77 19.85
C TRP A 76 -1.25 1.94 18.95
N THR A 77 -2.45 1.56 19.41
CA THR A 77 -3.44 0.80 18.63
C THR A 77 -3.61 1.44 17.24
N PRO A 78 -3.54 0.66 16.14
CA PRO A 78 -3.54 -0.81 16.06
C PRO A 78 -2.17 -1.49 16.22
N TYR A 79 -1.10 -0.74 16.47
CA TYR A 79 0.25 -1.26 16.67
C TYR A 79 0.49 -1.68 18.13
N LYS A 80 1.38 -2.65 18.35
CA LYS A 80 1.70 -3.13 19.69
C LYS A 80 2.61 -2.19 20.46
N SER A 81 3.31 -1.29 19.76
CA SER A 81 4.23 -0.33 20.35
C SER A 81 4.46 0.87 19.44
N GLN A 82 4.99 1.94 20.01
CA GLN A 82 5.49 3.11 19.27
C GLN A 82 6.50 2.71 18.19
N LEU A 83 7.40 1.78 18.53
CA LEU A 83 8.46 1.35 17.63
C LEU A 83 7.88 0.72 16.35
N GLU A 84 6.85 -0.13 16.48
CA GLU A 84 6.18 -0.73 15.32
C GLU A 84 5.53 0.35 14.44
N PHE A 85 4.87 1.34 15.04
CA PHE A 85 4.29 2.47 14.32
C PHE A 85 5.36 3.28 13.58
N GLU A 86 6.45 3.66 14.24
CA GLU A 86 7.50 4.48 13.63
C GLU A 86 8.22 3.76 12.48
N VAL A 87 8.46 2.45 12.62
CA VAL A 87 9.04 1.63 11.54
C VAL A 87 8.08 1.60 10.34
N ALA A 88 6.78 1.37 10.58
CA ALA A 88 5.79 1.39 9.50
C ALA A 88 5.70 2.76 8.82
N ASP A 89 5.66 3.84 9.60
CA ASP A 89 5.64 5.22 9.09
C ASP A 89 6.86 5.52 8.20
N PHE A 90 8.03 5.08 8.65
CA PHE A 90 9.26 5.24 7.87
C PHE A 90 9.22 4.44 6.57
N LEU A 91 8.87 3.15 6.60
CA LEU A 91 8.91 2.28 5.43
C LEU A 91 7.87 2.69 4.38
N TYR A 92 6.62 2.91 4.78
CA TYR A 92 5.52 3.12 3.83
C TYR A 92 5.36 4.59 3.42
N ARG A 93 5.41 5.53 4.36
CA ARG A 93 5.10 6.94 4.06
C ARG A 93 6.33 7.74 3.68
N ARG A 94 7.45 7.56 4.40
CA ARG A 94 8.66 8.37 4.19
C ARG A 94 9.56 7.80 3.09
N ASN A 95 9.83 6.50 3.14
CA ASN A 95 10.69 5.82 2.18
C ASN A 95 9.91 5.35 0.94
N GLN A 96 8.61 5.03 1.10
CA GLN A 96 7.78 4.40 0.05
C GLN A 96 8.43 3.14 -0.50
N MET A 97 8.98 2.33 0.43
CA MET A 97 9.74 1.14 0.10
C MET A 97 8.82 0.08 -0.53
N SER A 98 9.31 -0.61 -1.56
CA SER A 98 8.55 -1.69 -2.19
C SER A 98 8.33 -2.85 -1.21
N ALA A 99 7.25 -3.62 -1.39
CA ALA A 99 7.01 -4.80 -0.57
C ALA A 99 8.17 -5.82 -0.66
N GLY A 100 8.81 -5.93 -1.83
CA GLY A 100 9.98 -6.80 -2.03
C GLY A 100 11.17 -6.38 -1.18
N ASP A 101 11.48 -5.08 -1.16
CA ASP A 101 12.60 -4.54 -0.38
C ASP A 101 12.33 -4.61 1.13
N ILE A 102 11.09 -4.36 1.56
CA ILE A 102 10.66 -4.54 2.95
C ILE A 102 10.88 -6.00 3.38
N ASN A 103 10.44 -6.97 2.57
CA ASN A 103 10.64 -8.39 2.85
C ASN A 103 12.13 -8.74 2.91
N PHE A 104 12.94 -8.18 2.00
CA PHE A 104 14.38 -8.40 1.97
C PHE A 104 15.08 -7.89 3.23
N ILE A 105 14.83 -6.64 3.65
CA ILE A 105 15.49 -6.08 4.84
C ILE A 105 15.04 -6.78 6.13
N LEU A 106 13.75 -7.12 6.25
CA LEU A 106 13.25 -7.88 7.40
C LEU A 106 13.85 -9.29 7.45
N GLY A 107 14.06 -9.92 6.29
CA GLY A 107 14.76 -11.21 6.19
C GLY A 107 16.22 -11.13 6.66
N LEU A 108 16.94 -10.07 6.27
CA LEU A 108 18.32 -9.83 6.75
C LEU A 108 18.36 -9.62 8.26
N TRP A 109 17.40 -8.87 8.81
CA TRP A 109 17.29 -8.66 10.27
C TRP A 109 16.99 -9.95 11.01
N ALA A 110 16.05 -10.77 10.52
CA ALA A 110 15.77 -12.07 11.11
C ALA A 110 17.00 -12.99 11.08
N ALA A 111 17.75 -13.00 9.97
CA ALA A 111 18.97 -13.79 9.85
C ALA A 111 20.07 -13.34 10.83
N SER A 112 20.21 -12.04 11.07
CA SER A 112 21.21 -11.54 12.03
C SER A 112 20.86 -11.90 13.48
N LEU A 113 19.57 -11.91 13.82
CA LEU A 113 19.09 -12.34 15.15
C LEU A 113 19.20 -13.86 15.34
N ALA A 114 18.96 -14.66 14.30
CA ALA A 114 19.05 -16.13 14.36
C ALA A 114 20.46 -16.62 14.77
N VAL A 115 21.51 -15.88 14.38
CA VAL A 115 22.90 -16.19 14.78
C VAL A 115 23.12 -16.02 16.30
N HIS A 116 22.30 -15.21 16.96
CA HIS A 116 22.41 -14.90 18.39
C HIS A 116 21.47 -15.75 19.27
N GLY A 117 20.80 -16.76 18.69
CA GLY A 117 20.06 -17.77 19.46
C GLY A 117 18.60 -17.44 19.76
N ASP A 118 18.02 -16.43 19.09
CA ASP A 118 16.57 -16.24 19.12
C ASP A 118 15.94 -17.06 18.00
N GLN A 119 15.63 -18.31 18.32
CA GLN A 119 14.86 -19.20 17.47
C GLN A 119 13.42 -18.73 17.38
N LEU A 120 13.16 -17.72 16.54
CA LEU A 120 11.82 -17.38 16.08
C LEU A 120 11.80 -17.55 14.56
N LEU A 121 10.79 -18.31 14.10
CA LEU A 121 10.50 -18.67 12.71
C LEU A 121 11.29 -19.89 12.22
N SER A 122 10.87 -21.07 12.67
CA SER A 122 11.07 -22.30 11.89
C SER A 122 10.49 -22.12 10.48
N PRO A 123 11.23 -22.48 9.42
CA PRO A 123 10.70 -22.46 8.05
C PRO A 123 9.50 -23.40 7.92
N GLN A 124 8.40 -22.91 7.34
CA GLN A 124 7.32 -23.76 6.85
C GLN A 124 7.88 -24.66 5.74
N ARG A 125 8.33 -25.85 6.13
CA ARG A 125 8.83 -26.88 5.22
C ARG A 125 7.69 -27.80 4.82
N GLY A 126 7.33 -27.74 3.54
CA GLY A 126 7.08 -28.96 2.78
C GLY A 126 5.62 -29.30 2.49
N PHE A 127 5.21 -28.88 1.30
CA PHE A 127 4.37 -29.64 0.39
C PHE A 127 4.70 -31.15 0.45
N VAL A 128 3.71 -32.01 0.68
CA VAL A 128 3.74 -33.41 0.23
C VAL A 128 2.47 -33.68 -0.58
N HIS A 129 2.68 -33.85 -1.89
CA HIS A 129 1.78 -34.58 -2.76
C HIS A 129 2.00 -36.07 -2.49
N THR A 130 0.93 -36.79 -2.20
CA THR A 130 0.60 -38.12 -2.73
C THR A 130 -0.88 -38.36 -2.54
#